data_AF-A0A6C0JVE2-F1
#
_entry.id   AF-A0A6C0JVE2-F1
#
_cell.length_a   1.000
_cell.length_b   1.000
_cell.length_c   1.000
_cell.angle_alpha   90.00
_cell.angle_beta   90.00
_cell.angle_gamma   90.00
#
_symmetry.space_group_name_H-M   'P 1'
#
loop_
_entity.id
_entity.type
_entity.pdbx_description
1 polymer ?
#
loop_
_entity_poly.entity_id
_entity_poly.type
_entity_poly.pdbx_seq_one_letter_code
_entity_poly.pdbx_strand_id
1 'polypeptide(L)'
;MENFRNLKISTATVCVESNIVFDLDLITKYFFDNQSLEYMIKKEELSTNDHKELVLSNGTISYVYYKGDWRGIKKKNKKDSSKKRNDFIHQVTIDVHISRRISVMLFRNGKFKMAGCKFINDAVEIILILFAHISIIEKGFNLIFNSKIIDNTVPIFLFNNVMINVSFSFPYIINKIELNNVLNDLQYLSYYGQTSQQYVNLKMFSEDIEMIKYIVIKKRNETFNLDVLEKPVTIKKNHSNKTCFMIFDKRVIMSGVNYTEMEKHYNKFVEILKHHIQKIKLT
;
A
#
# COMPACT_ATOMS: atom_id res chain seq x y z
N MET A 1 -15.05 -7.01 -22.56
CA MET A 1 -14.35 -6.42 -21.41
C MET A 1 -14.04 -7.54 -20.45
N GLU A 2 -12.88 -7.50 -19.80
CA GLU A 2 -12.46 -8.56 -18.86
C GLU A 2 -13.41 -8.67 -17.66
N ASN A 3 -13.47 -9.85 -17.04
CA ASN A 3 -14.15 -10.01 -15.77
C ASN A 3 -13.30 -9.36 -14.67
N PHE A 4 -13.93 -8.60 -13.75
CA PHE A 4 -13.22 -7.93 -12.65
C PHE A 4 -12.33 -8.88 -11.83
N ARG A 5 -12.79 -10.11 -11.59
CA ARG A 5 -12.05 -11.11 -10.81
C ARG A 5 -10.74 -11.56 -11.47
N ASN A 6 -10.61 -11.34 -12.78
CA ASN A 6 -9.39 -11.65 -13.52
C ASN A 6 -8.39 -10.47 -13.50
N LEU A 7 -8.81 -9.30 -13.02
CA LEU A 7 -7.92 -8.15 -12.90
C LEU A 7 -6.90 -8.38 -11.80
N LYS A 8 -5.62 -8.22 -12.15
CA LYS A 8 -4.53 -8.34 -11.18
C LYS A 8 -4.46 -7.07 -10.33
N ILE A 9 -4.37 -7.24 -9.01
CA ILE A 9 -4.02 -6.16 -8.10
C ILE A 9 -2.62 -5.67 -8.47
N SER A 10 -2.55 -4.40 -8.89
CA SER A 10 -1.29 -3.76 -9.25
C SER A 10 -0.49 -3.41 -8.00
N THR A 11 -1.16 -2.85 -6.98
CA THR A 11 -0.58 -2.49 -5.69
C THR A 11 -1.70 -2.32 -4.67
N ALA A 12 -1.43 -2.67 -3.42
CA ALA A 12 -2.22 -2.38 -2.25
C ALA A 12 -1.36 -1.62 -1.23
N THR A 13 -2.02 -0.76 -0.47
CA THR A 13 -1.46 -0.12 0.72
C THR A 13 -2.15 -0.69 1.93
N VAL A 14 -1.36 -1.24 2.85
CA VAL A 14 -1.85 -1.82 4.10
C VAL A 14 -1.42 -0.93 5.25
N CYS A 15 -2.36 -0.52 6.08
CA CYS A 15 -2.06 0.09 7.37
C CYS A 15 -2.19 -0.99 8.44
N VAL A 16 -1.26 -1.00 9.39
CA VAL A 16 -1.32 -1.88 10.56
C VAL A 16 -1.38 -1.03 11.80
N GLU A 17 -2.33 -1.29 12.67
CA GLU A 17 -2.39 -0.70 14.00
C GLU A 17 -1.93 -1.73 15.04
N SER A 18 -1.25 -1.28 16.09
CA SER A 18 -0.81 -2.18 17.16
C SER A 18 -0.99 -1.57 18.54
N ASN A 19 -0.87 -2.41 19.56
CA ASN A 19 -0.81 -2.00 20.96
C ASN A 19 0.62 -1.65 21.41
N ILE A 20 1.44 -1.07 20.52
CA ILE A 20 2.87 -0.88 20.76
C ILE A 20 3.25 0.60 20.66
N VAL A 21 4.16 1.08 21.50
CA VAL A 21 4.96 2.29 21.25
C VAL A 21 6.38 1.86 20.91
N PHE A 22 6.89 2.32 19.77
CA PHE A 22 8.25 2.03 19.34
C PHE A 22 9.22 3.12 19.80
N ASP A 23 10.42 2.70 20.21
CA ASP A 23 11.57 3.59 20.31
C ASP A 23 12.29 3.63 18.96
N LEU A 24 11.94 4.62 18.14
CA LEU A 24 12.47 4.76 16.78
C LEU A 24 13.98 5.03 16.74
N ASP A 25 14.52 5.68 17.78
CA ASP A 25 15.96 5.98 17.87
C ASP A 25 16.73 4.67 18.10
N LEU A 26 16.31 3.85 19.06
CA LEU A 26 16.93 2.53 19.31
C LEU A 26 16.77 1.58 18.12
N ILE A 27 15.58 1.53 17.51
CA ILE A 27 15.32 0.67 16.35
C ILE A 27 16.22 1.07 15.17
N THR A 28 16.31 2.37 14.87
CA THR A 28 17.15 2.86 13.78
C THR A 28 18.62 2.55 14.05
N LYS A 29 19.10 2.83 15.27
CA LYS A 29 20.46 2.52 15.67
C LYS A 29 20.77 1.04 15.50
N TYR A 30 19.89 0.16 15.97
CA TYR A 30 20.06 -1.29 15.79
C TYR A 30 20.19 -1.68 14.32
N PHE A 31 19.30 -1.17 13.46
CA PHE A 31 19.39 -1.47 12.03
C PHE A 31 20.64 -0.90 11.38
N PHE A 32 21.12 0.26 11.83
CA PHE A 32 22.38 0.81 11.35
C PHE A 32 23.55 -0.05 11.82
N ASP A 33 23.61 -0.46 13.07
CA ASP A 33 24.77 -1.17 13.58
C ASP A 33 24.84 -2.63 13.09
N ASN A 34 23.69 -3.30 12.89
CA ASN A 34 23.64 -4.76 12.75
C ASN A 34 23.22 -5.29 11.38
N GLN A 35 22.68 -4.47 10.47
CA GLN A 35 22.31 -4.95 9.13
C GLN A 35 23.54 -4.93 8.21
N SER A 36 24.14 -6.10 7.98
CA SER A 36 25.02 -6.34 6.85
C SER A 36 24.17 -6.30 5.57
N LEU A 37 24.43 -5.32 4.71
CA LEU A 37 23.78 -5.24 3.39
C LEU A 37 24.47 -6.25 2.47
N GLU A 38 24.12 -7.53 2.57
CA GLU A 38 24.54 -8.51 1.57
C GLU A 38 23.64 -8.34 0.34
N TYR A 39 24.21 -7.89 -0.78
CA TYR A 39 23.53 -7.84 -2.06
C TYR A 39 24.33 -8.57 -3.12
N MET A 40 23.65 -9.42 -3.90
CA MET A 40 24.22 -10.01 -5.10
C MET A 40 24.00 -9.07 -6.28
N ILE A 41 25.10 -8.59 -6.87
CA ILE A 41 25.07 -7.93 -8.17
C ILE A 41 25.03 -9.05 -9.23
N LYS A 42 23.90 -9.25 -9.90
CA LYS A 42 23.91 -10.01 -11.16
C LYS A 42 24.69 -9.19 -12.19
N LYS A 43 25.93 -9.61 -12.49
CA LYS A 43 26.62 -9.24 -13.72
C LYS A 43 26.14 -10.23 -14.78
N GLU A 44 25.06 -9.90 -15.48
CA GLU A 44 24.86 -10.44 -16.82
C GLU A 44 25.34 -9.39 -17.81
N GLU A 45 26.29 -9.81 -18.64
CA GLU A 45 26.75 -9.09 -19.82
C GLU A 45 25.53 -8.72 -20.64
N LEU A 46 25.31 -7.42 -20.91
CA LEU A 46 24.60 -6.88 -22.07
C LEU A 46 24.52 -5.35 -21.98
N SER A 47 24.22 -4.77 -23.12
CA SER A 47 24.50 -3.42 -23.64
C SER A 47 24.25 -2.18 -22.76
N THR A 48 24.86 -1.09 -23.22
CA THR A 48 25.08 0.26 -22.67
C THR A 48 23.89 1.07 -22.12
N ASN A 49 22.77 0.48 -21.68
CA ASN A 49 21.69 1.22 -20.99
C ASN A 49 20.99 0.46 -19.86
N ASP A 50 21.44 -0.73 -19.46
CA ASP A 50 20.68 -1.56 -18.54
C ASP A 50 20.99 -1.32 -17.06
N HIS A 51 19.93 -1.06 -16.30
CA HIS A 51 19.96 -0.98 -14.85
C HIS A 51 20.40 -2.34 -14.29
N LYS A 52 21.56 -2.39 -13.59
CA LYS A 52 21.95 -3.58 -12.81
C LYS A 52 20.81 -3.96 -11.87
N GLU A 53 20.13 -5.07 -12.17
CA GLU A 53 19.07 -5.59 -11.32
C GLU A 53 19.72 -6.24 -10.10
N LEU A 54 19.59 -5.56 -8.97
CA LEU A 54 20.13 -6.02 -7.71
C LEU A 54 19.16 -7.07 -7.15
N VAL A 55 19.63 -8.32 -7.05
CA VAL A 55 18.81 -9.43 -6.58
C VAL A 55 18.98 -9.52 -5.06
N LEU A 56 17.88 -9.28 -4.35
CA LEU A 56 17.81 -9.37 -2.90
C LEU A 56 17.10 -10.67 -2.52
N SER A 57 17.56 -11.34 -1.48
CA SER A 57 16.81 -12.47 -0.90
C SER A 57 15.56 -11.95 -0.19
N ASN A 58 14.51 -12.80 -0.15
CA ASN A 58 13.33 -12.52 0.67
C ASN A 58 13.73 -12.32 2.14
N GLY A 59 13.12 -11.34 2.79
CA GLY A 59 13.46 -10.94 4.16
C GLY A 59 14.49 -9.82 4.25
N THR A 60 15.19 -9.48 3.17
CA THR A 60 16.26 -8.46 3.23
C THR A 60 15.72 -7.07 3.51
N ILE A 61 16.25 -6.40 4.54
CA ILE A 61 16.03 -4.97 4.78
C ILE A 61 17.07 -4.20 3.96
N SER A 62 16.60 -3.60 2.88
CA SER A 62 17.45 -3.00 1.85
C SER A 62 17.69 -1.51 2.04
N TYR A 63 16.90 -0.85 2.88
CA TYR A 63 16.97 0.59 3.12
C TYR A 63 16.33 0.94 4.46
N VAL A 64 16.97 1.86 5.20
CA VAL A 64 16.44 2.47 6.42
C VAL A 64 16.74 3.97 6.36
N TYR A 65 15.76 4.82 6.69
CA TYR A 65 15.91 6.27 6.79
C TYR A 65 15.16 6.83 7.99
N TYR A 66 15.85 7.69 8.74
CA TYR A 66 15.32 8.38 9.91
C TYR A 66 16.08 9.68 10.17
N LYS A 67 15.37 10.79 10.43
CA LYS A 67 15.97 12.09 10.81
C LYS A 67 17.14 12.55 9.91
N GLY A 68 17.01 12.39 8.60
CA GLY A 68 18.04 12.79 7.63
C GLY A 68 19.12 11.72 7.38
N ASP A 69 19.31 10.80 8.32
CA ASP A 69 20.27 9.70 8.17
C ASP A 69 19.66 8.51 7.43
N TRP A 70 20.48 7.79 6.69
CA TRP A 70 20.07 6.58 5.97
C TRP A 70 21.20 5.55 5.86
N ARG A 71 20.79 4.29 5.69
CA ARG A 71 21.65 3.17 5.31
C ARG A 71 20.92 2.31 4.28
N GLY A 72 21.64 1.71 3.32
CA GLY A 72 21.05 0.79 2.33
C GLY A 72 21.21 1.22 0.87
N ILE A 73 20.33 0.74 0.00
CA ILE A 73 20.34 1.05 -1.42
C ILE A 73 19.62 2.38 -1.64
N LYS A 74 20.41 3.45 -1.84
CA LYS A 74 19.91 4.81 -2.06
C LYS A 74 18.96 4.84 -3.26
N LYS A 75 17.75 5.36 -3.07
CA LYS A 75 16.87 5.75 -4.19
C LYS A 75 17.61 6.85 -4.95
N LYS A 76 17.83 6.71 -6.26
CA LYS A 76 18.35 7.81 -7.09
C LYS A 76 17.42 9.02 -6.90
N ASN A 77 17.82 9.99 -6.08
CA ASN A 77 17.04 11.21 -5.91
C ASN A 77 17.12 12.00 -7.23
N LYS A 78 15.98 12.45 -7.74
CA LYS A 78 15.95 13.56 -8.71
C LYS A 78 16.54 14.78 -7.99
N LYS A 79 17.58 15.37 -8.59
CA LYS A 79 18.35 16.58 -8.20
C LYS A 79 17.97 17.18 -6.84
N ASP A 80 18.91 17.10 -5.90
CA ASP A 80 18.84 17.75 -4.59
C ASP A 80 18.53 19.25 -4.77
N SER A 81 17.25 19.61 -4.60
CA SER A 81 16.89 20.99 -4.35
C SER A 81 17.16 21.24 -2.87
N SER A 82 17.98 22.24 -2.60
CA SER A 82 18.53 22.70 -1.31
C SER A 82 17.50 23.07 -0.23
N LYS A 83 16.25 22.64 -0.35
CA LYS A 83 15.24 22.83 0.70
C LYS A 83 15.50 21.81 1.80
N LYS A 84 15.83 22.30 3.00
CA LYS A 84 15.79 21.54 4.27
C LYS A 84 14.47 20.78 4.29
N ARG A 85 14.51 19.46 4.09
CA ARG A 85 13.33 18.62 4.27
C ARG A 85 12.98 18.72 5.75
N ASN A 86 11.75 19.09 6.07
CA ASN A 86 11.21 18.86 7.40
C ASN A 86 11.23 17.35 7.62
N ASP A 87 12.22 16.87 8.36
CA ASP A 87 12.34 15.45 8.64
C ASP A 87 11.11 14.98 9.42
N PHE A 88 10.53 13.87 8.99
CA PHE A 88 9.39 13.28 9.69
C PHE A 88 9.90 12.58 10.95
N ILE A 89 10.01 13.32 12.06
CA ILE A 89 10.60 12.87 13.34
C ILE A 89 9.86 11.67 13.94
N HIS A 90 8.59 11.47 13.56
CA HIS A 90 7.69 10.47 14.14
C HIS A 90 7.60 9.16 13.35
N GLN A 91 8.45 8.96 12.34
CA GLN A 91 8.46 7.74 11.55
C GLN A 91 9.87 7.33 11.10
N VAL A 92 10.09 6.03 10.95
CA VAL A 92 11.23 5.44 10.25
C VAL A 92 10.72 4.88 8.92
N THR A 93 11.44 5.13 7.83
CA THR A 93 11.15 4.49 6.54
C THR A 93 12.06 3.30 6.35
N ILE A 94 11.51 2.12 6.13
CA ILE A 94 12.23 0.87 5.93
C ILE A 94 11.77 0.24 4.62
N ASP A 95 12.69 -0.16 3.74
CA ASP A 95 12.30 -0.96 2.57
C ASP A 95 12.72 -2.43 2.75
N VAL A 96 11.73 -3.32 2.77
CA VAL A 96 11.90 -4.76 2.93
C VAL A 96 11.66 -5.46 1.59
N HIS A 97 12.46 -6.46 1.27
CA HIS A 97 12.29 -7.27 0.06
C HIS A 97 11.53 -8.57 0.37
N ILE A 98 10.33 -8.72 -0.19
CA ILE A 98 9.55 -9.97 -0.18
C ILE A 98 8.96 -10.21 -1.57
N SER A 99 9.66 -10.96 -2.43
CA SER A 99 9.47 -11.07 -3.90
C SER A 99 9.62 -9.75 -4.68
N ARG A 100 9.43 -8.61 -4.02
CA ARG A 100 9.50 -7.24 -4.49
C ARG A 100 9.86 -6.34 -3.31
N ARG A 101 10.36 -5.14 -3.61
CA ARG A 101 10.62 -4.11 -2.60
C ARG A 101 9.29 -3.50 -2.13
N ILE A 102 9.05 -3.52 -0.82
CA ILE A 102 7.90 -2.88 -0.17
C ILE A 102 8.41 -1.81 0.78
N SER A 103 7.82 -0.62 0.69
CA SER A 103 8.19 0.51 1.54
C SER A 103 7.28 0.56 2.76
N VAL A 104 7.90 0.54 3.94
CA VAL A 104 7.25 0.49 5.24
C VAL A 104 7.55 1.80 5.98
N MET A 105 6.51 2.48 6.41
CA MET A 105 6.62 3.60 7.35
C MET A 105 6.23 3.09 8.73
N LEU A 106 7.21 3.01 9.63
CA LEU A 106 7.05 2.62 11.03
C LEU A 106 6.87 3.87 11.87
N PHE A 107 5.73 4.03 12.54
CA PHE A 107 5.43 5.21 13.36
C PHE A 107 5.65 4.93 14.85
N ARG A 108 6.03 5.97 15.61
CA ARG A 108 6.26 5.86 17.07
C ARG A 108 5.08 5.27 17.83
N ASN A 109 3.85 5.53 17.38
CA ASN A 109 2.60 5.09 18.01
C ASN A 109 2.18 3.65 17.63
N GLY A 110 3.10 2.83 17.14
CA GLY A 110 2.80 1.44 16.81
C GLY A 110 2.18 1.21 15.44
N LYS A 111 1.90 2.27 14.68
CA LYS A 111 1.32 2.12 13.35
C LYS A 111 2.38 1.77 12.31
N PHE A 112 1.98 0.97 11.34
CA PHE A 112 2.75 0.72 10.12
C PHE A 112 1.93 1.16 8.92
N LYS A 113 2.58 1.72 7.91
CA LYS A 113 1.98 1.93 6.59
C LYS A 113 2.88 1.32 5.54
N MET A 114 2.36 0.33 4.82
CA MET A 114 3.09 -0.45 3.83
C MET A 114 2.53 -0.18 2.45
N ALA A 115 3.36 0.34 1.55
CA ALA A 115 3.01 0.58 0.15
C ALA A 115 3.80 -0.36 -0.76
N GLY A 116 3.11 -1.01 -1.70
CA GLY A 116 3.72 -2.00 -2.61
C GLY A 116 3.29 -3.45 -2.34
N CYS A 117 2.39 -3.67 -1.37
CA CYS A 117 1.75 -4.97 -1.18
C CYS A 117 0.90 -5.33 -2.41
N LYS A 118 0.56 -6.61 -2.58
CA LYS A 118 -0.51 -7.10 -3.46
C LYS A 118 -1.60 -7.77 -2.63
N PHE A 119 -1.20 -8.44 -1.55
CA PHE A 119 -2.09 -9.13 -0.64
C PHE A 119 -1.78 -8.76 0.81
N ILE A 120 -2.74 -8.99 1.69
CA ILE A 120 -2.56 -8.76 3.13
C ILE A 120 -1.42 -9.62 3.69
N ASN A 121 -1.19 -10.83 3.14
CA ASN A 121 -0.12 -11.73 3.56
C ASN A 121 1.28 -11.12 3.37
N ASP A 122 1.47 -10.26 2.36
CA ASP A 122 2.73 -9.53 2.20
C ASP A 122 3.02 -8.65 3.43
N ALA A 123 1.98 -7.97 3.93
CA ALA A 123 2.09 -7.14 5.11
C ALA A 123 2.36 -7.98 6.37
N VAL A 124 1.75 -9.17 6.48
CA VAL A 124 2.01 -10.11 7.59
C VAL A 124 3.47 -10.54 7.59
N GLU A 125 3.98 -10.97 6.44
CA GLU A 125 5.38 -11.41 6.28
C GLU A 125 6.36 -10.29 6.67
N ILE A 126 6.11 -9.07 6.21
CA ILE A 126 6.92 -7.89 6.57
C ILE A 126 6.91 -7.63 8.08
N ILE A 127 5.74 -7.66 8.71
CA ILE A 127 5.65 -7.44 10.16
C ILE A 127 6.45 -8.50 10.90
N LEU A 128 6.41 -9.77 10.47
CA LEU A 128 7.20 -10.84 11.09
C LEU A 128 8.70 -10.60 10.95
N ILE A 129 9.17 -10.24 9.76
CA ILE A 129 10.58 -9.91 9.51
C ILE A 129 11.02 -8.75 10.40
N LEU A 130 10.30 -7.64 10.36
CA LEU A 130 10.66 -6.45 11.13
C LEU A 130 10.59 -6.72 12.64
N PHE A 131 9.57 -7.43 13.10
CA PHE A 131 9.38 -7.67 14.52
C PHE A 131 10.37 -8.70 15.08
N ALA A 132 10.84 -9.65 14.28
CA ALA A 132 11.95 -10.52 14.67
C ALA A 132 13.21 -9.70 15.02
N HIS A 133 13.50 -8.64 14.26
CA HIS A 133 14.59 -7.72 14.58
C HIS A 133 14.26 -6.78 15.74
N ILE A 134 13.06 -6.20 15.79
CA ILE A 134 12.71 -5.23 16.83
C ILE A 134 12.64 -5.89 18.21
N SER A 135 12.17 -7.14 18.28
CA SER A 135 11.92 -7.83 19.54
C SER A 135 13.17 -8.22 20.34
N ILE A 136 14.33 -8.26 19.70
CA ILE A 136 15.62 -8.51 20.37
C ILE A 136 16.27 -7.22 20.89
N ILE A 137 15.72 -6.06 20.54
CA ILE A 137 16.21 -4.76 21.02
C ILE A 137 15.63 -4.54 22.42
N GLU A 138 16.48 -4.55 23.43
CA GLU A 138 16.07 -4.18 24.79
C GLU A 138 15.43 -2.78 24.77
N LYS A 139 14.19 -2.66 25.26
CA LYS A 139 13.39 -1.42 25.26
C LYS A 139 13.11 -0.84 23.86
N GLY A 140 13.29 -1.61 22.79
CA GLY A 140 12.94 -1.19 21.43
C GLY A 140 11.44 -0.90 21.27
N PHE A 141 10.61 -1.45 22.15
CA PHE A 141 9.19 -1.14 22.20
C PHE A 141 8.58 -1.33 23.60
N ASN A 142 7.41 -0.75 23.81
CA ASN A 142 6.57 -0.94 24.99
C ASN A 142 5.13 -1.28 24.58
N LEU A 143 4.46 -2.12 25.36
CA LEU A 143 3.03 -2.38 25.16
C LEU A 143 2.18 -1.25 25.78
N ILE A 144 1.13 -0.86 25.08
CA ILE A 144 0.14 0.11 25.53
C ILE A 144 -1.11 -0.64 25.94
N PHE A 145 -1.62 -0.35 27.14
CA PHE A 145 -2.92 -0.85 27.56
C PHE A 145 -4.03 -0.10 26.82
N ASN A 146 -4.79 -0.81 26.00
CA ASN A 146 -5.98 -0.28 25.33
C ASN A 146 -7.19 -1.14 25.66
N SER A 147 -8.26 -0.53 26.16
CA SER A 147 -9.50 -1.23 26.53
C SER A 147 -10.21 -1.89 25.34
N LYS A 148 -9.88 -1.51 24.10
CA LYS A 148 -10.41 -2.12 22.88
C LYS A 148 -9.69 -3.40 22.46
N ILE A 149 -8.59 -3.73 23.12
CA ILE A 149 -7.72 -4.84 22.76
C ILE A 149 -7.84 -5.94 23.81
N ILE A 150 -8.11 -7.15 23.35
CA ILE A 150 -8.53 -8.30 24.17
C ILE A 150 -7.42 -8.77 25.11
N ASP A 151 -6.16 -8.60 24.71
CA ASP A 151 -4.98 -9.01 25.48
C ASP A 151 -3.86 -7.97 25.34
N ASN A 152 -3.59 -7.23 26.40
CA ASN A 152 -2.53 -6.22 26.41
C ASN A 152 -1.17 -6.77 26.89
N THR A 153 -1.05 -8.08 27.07
CA THR A 153 0.19 -8.74 27.50
C THR A 153 1.07 -9.19 26.34
N VAL A 154 0.54 -9.16 25.11
CA VAL A 154 1.25 -9.57 23.88
C VAL A 154 1.12 -8.51 22.78
N PRO A 155 2.09 -8.44 21.84
CA PRO A 155 1.98 -7.67 20.61
C PRO A 155 0.76 -8.07 19.75
N ILE A 156 -0.09 -7.11 19.41
CA ILE A 156 -1.26 -7.33 18.53
C ILE A 156 -1.16 -6.41 17.32
N PHE A 157 -1.51 -6.93 16.14
CA PHE A 157 -1.42 -6.21 14.88
C PHE A 157 -2.75 -6.31 14.10
N LEU A 158 -3.41 -5.18 13.89
CA LEU A 158 -4.67 -5.05 13.16
C LEU A 158 -4.37 -4.61 11.73
N PHE A 159 -4.64 -5.46 10.74
CA PHE A 159 -4.28 -5.19 9.36
C PHE A 159 -5.48 -4.64 8.60
N ASN A 160 -5.34 -3.45 8.03
CA ASN A 160 -6.36 -2.86 7.18
C ASN A 160 -5.82 -2.49 5.79
N ASN A 161 -6.53 -2.91 4.75
CA ASN A 161 -6.28 -2.39 3.41
C ASN A 161 -6.84 -0.97 3.35
N VAL A 162 -6.00 0.03 3.13
CA VAL A 162 -6.46 1.43 3.01
C VAL A 162 -6.56 1.88 1.56
N MET A 163 -5.96 1.11 0.64
CA MET A 163 -6.01 1.37 -0.79
C MET A 163 -5.65 0.10 -1.55
N ILE A 164 -6.40 -0.23 -2.59
CA ILE A 164 -6.17 -1.29 -3.55
C ILE A 164 -6.26 -0.64 -4.92
N ASN A 165 -5.25 -0.86 -5.75
CA ASN A 165 -5.19 -0.37 -7.12
C ASN A 165 -5.28 -1.55 -8.07
N VAL A 166 -6.26 -1.52 -8.97
CA VAL A 166 -6.36 -2.42 -10.12
C VAL A 166 -6.26 -1.60 -11.39
N SER A 167 -5.71 -2.19 -12.44
CA SER A 167 -5.61 -1.55 -13.74
C SER A 167 -6.17 -2.45 -14.83
N PHE A 168 -6.90 -1.87 -15.76
CA PHE A 168 -7.45 -2.57 -16.92
C PHE A 168 -7.41 -1.66 -18.13
N SER A 169 -7.57 -2.24 -19.32
CA SER A 169 -7.49 -1.51 -20.59
C SER A 169 -8.68 -1.80 -21.48
N PHE A 170 -8.90 -0.92 -22.45
CA PHE A 170 -9.92 -1.08 -23.48
C PHE A 170 -9.28 -1.25 -24.86
N PRO A 171 -9.94 -1.96 -25.79
CA PRO A 171 -9.45 -2.12 -27.15
C PRO A 171 -9.64 -0.87 -28.02
N TYR A 172 -10.19 0.22 -27.47
CA TYR A 172 -10.48 1.46 -28.18
C TYR A 172 -10.05 2.67 -27.35
N ILE A 173 -9.98 3.83 -28.02
CA ILE A 173 -9.66 5.11 -27.38
C ILE A 173 -10.96 5.74 -26.86
N ILE A 174 -10.93 6.21 -25.61
CA ILE A 174 -12.02 6.94 -24.98
C ILE A 174 -11.93 8.43 -25.34
N ASN A 175 -13.03 8.98 -25.84
CA ASN A 175 -13.29 10.40 -25.85
C ASN A 175 -13.59 10.86 -24.41
N LYS A 176 -12.59 11.46 -23.77
CA LYS A 176 -12.65 11.86 -22.36
C LYS A 176 -13.64 12.99 -22.08
N ILE A 177 -13.88 13.87 -23.06
CA ILE A 177 -14.86 14.96 -22.95
C ILE A 177 -16.27 14.36 -22.91
N GLU A 178 -16.60 13.52 -23.90
CA GLU A 178 -17.90 12.87 -23.98
C GLU A 178 -18.16 11.94 -22.79
N LEU A 179 -17.15 11.17 -22.37
CA LEU A 179 -17.28 10.34 -21.19
C LEU A 179 -17.57 11.17 -19.93
N ASN A 180 -16.86 12.30 -19.74
CA ASN A 180 -17.10 13.17 -18.61
C ASN A 180 -18.51 13.76 -18.61
N ASN A 181 -19.02 14.16 -19.78
CA ASN A 181 -20.38 14.69 -19.92
C ASN A 181 -21.41 13.62 -19.56
N VAL A 182 -21.31 12.42 -20.16
CA VAL A 182 -22.20 11.28 -19.87
C VAL A 182 -22.21 10.93 -18.38
N LEU A 183 -21.05 10.89 -17.72
CA LEU A 183 -20.97 10.57 -16.30
C LEU A 183 -21.64 11.63 -15.42
N ASN A 184 -21.48 12.92 -15.74
CA ASN A 184 -22.12 14.00 -15.00
C ASN A 184 -23.64 14.06 -15.24
N ASP A 185 -24.11 13.76 -16.47
CA ASP A 185 -25.55 13.65 -16.78
C ASP A 185 -26.21 12.52 -15.96
N LEU A 186 -25.48 11.44 -15.72
CA LEU A 186 -25.88 10.34 -14.84
C LEU A 186 -25.67 10.63 -13.34
N GLN A 187 -25.37 11.89 -12.98
CA GLN A 187 -25.18 12.37 -11.60
C GLN A 187 -24.00 11.73 -10.84
N TYR A 188 -23.00 11.20 -11.56
CA TYR A 188 -21.75 10.81 -10.92
C TYR A 188 -20.82 12.01 -10.74
N LEU A 189 -19.96 11.95 -9.71
CA LEU A 189 -18.90 12.94 -9.53
C LEU A 189 -17.76 12.66 -10.52
N SER A 190 -17.83 13.26 -11.70
CA SER A 190 -16.81 13.17 -12.75
C SER A 190 -16.19 14.53 -13.05
N TYR A 191 -14.87 14.55 -13.23
CA TYR A 191 -14.15 15.74 -13.66
C TYR A 191 -13.11 15.41 -14.72
N TYR A 192 -13.10 16.22 -15.79
CA TYR A 192 -12.06 16.27 -16.80
C TYR A 192 -11.84 17.70 -17.24
N GLY A 193 -10.60 18.18 -17.13
CA GLY A 193 -10.16 19.45 -17.72
C GLY A 193 -8.99 19.19 -18.66
N GLN A 194 -9.15 19.55 -19.94
CA GLN A 194 -8.18 19.22 -21.00
C GLN A 194 -6.77 19.76 -20.72
N THR A 195 -6.67 20.91 -20.06
CA THR A 195 -5.40 21.55 -19.68
C THR A 195 -4.94 21.20 -18.27
N SER A 196 -5.82 20.68 -17.41
CA SER A 196 -5.52 20.43 -16.00
C SER A 196 -5.04 19.00 -15.72
N GLN A 197 -5.58 18.01 -16.43
CA GLN A 197 -5.23 16.60 -16.22
C GLN A 197 -5.42 15.75 -17.49
N GLN A 198 -4.64 14.67 -17.60
CA GLN A 198 -4.65 13.79 -18.77
C GLN A 198 -5.73 12.68 -18.73
N TYR A 199 -6.49 12.57 -17.65
CA TYR A 199 -7.45 11.51 -17.39
C TYR A 199 -8.79 12.07 -16.90
N VAL A 200 -9.88 11.34 -17.10
CA VAL A 200 -11.15 11.62 -16.40
C VAL A 200 -11.06 11.05 -14.99
N ASN A 201 -11.39 11.87 -13.99
CA ASN A 201 -11.45 11.46 -12.59
C ASN A 201 -12.91 11.20 -12.22
N LEU A 202 -13.25 9.95 -11.93
CA LEU A 202 -14.60 9.56 -11.52
C LEU A 202 -14.56 9.03 -10.09
N LYS A 203 -15.52 9.46 -9.25
CA LYS A 203 -15.72 8.97 -7.89
C LYS A 203 -17.10 8.33 -7.75
N MET A 204 -17.12 7.11 -7.22
CA MET A 204 -18.34 6.36 -6.90
C MET A 204 -18.34 6.05 -5.40
N PHE A 205 -19.38 6.47 -4.69
CA PHE A 205 -19.48 6.29 -3.24
C PHE A 205 -19.97 4.89 -2.90
N SER A 206 -19.36 4.33 -1.88
CA SER A 206 -19.69 3.00 -1.38
C SER A 206 -20.80 3.07 -0.34
N GLU A 207 -21.72 2.11 -0.40
CA GLU A 207 -22.79 1.95 0.58
C GLU A 207 -22.41 0.99 1.73
N ASP A 208 -21.36 0.20 1.51
CA ASP A 208 -21.00 -0.96 2.30
C ASP A 208 -20.01 -0.70 3.46
N ILE A 209 -20.08 -1.63 4.41
CA ILE A 209 -19.26 -1.70 5.62
C ILE A 209 -17.98 -2.50 5.32
N GLU A 210 -16.86 -2.05 5.89
CA GLU A 210 -15.55 -2.68 5.74
C GLU A 210 -15.37 -3.83 6.75
N MET A 211 -14.86 -4.98 6.29
CA MET A 211 -14.42 -6.06 7.17
C MET A 211 -12.93 -5.89 7.48
N ILE A 212 -12.59 -5.67 8.75
CA ILE A 212 -11.19 -5.75 9.20
C ILE A 212 -10.82 -7.19 9.49
N LYS A 213 -9.62 -7.61 9.06
CA LYS A 213 -8.94 -8.80 9.57
C LYS A 213 -7.93 -8.37 10.63
N TYR A 214 -7.83 -9.09 11.73
CA TYR A 214 -6.75 -8.88 12.69
C TYR A 214 -5.93 -10.15 12.88
N ILE A 215 -4.67 -9.97 13.28
CA ILE A 215 -3.74 -11.07 13.49
C ILE A 215 -3.10 -10.85 14.84
N VAL A 216 -3.12 -11.89 15.68
CA VAL A 216 -2.47 -11.87 16.98
C VAL A 216 -1.14 -12.60 16.83
N ILE A 217 -0.03 -11.93 17.18
CA ILE A 217 1.27 -12.57 17.19
C ILE A 217 1.59 -12.90 18.65
N LYS A 218 1.51 -14.18 19.00
CA LYS A 218 1.86 -14.62 20.35
C LYS A 218 3.29 -15.11 20.38
N LYS A 219 4.06 -14.62 21.35
CA LYS A 219 5.34 -15.24 21.67
C LYS A 219 5.05 -16.57 22.39
N ARG A 220 5.57 -17.68 21.88
CA ARG A 220 5.54 -18.97 22.56
C ARG A 220 6.97 -19.50 22.59
N ASN A 221 7.59 -19.44 23.76
CA ASN A 221 9.03 -19.68 23.98
C ASN A 221 9.90 -18.56 23.38
N GLU A 222 11.09 -18.87 22.86
CA GLU A 222 11.97 -17.92 22.16
C GLU A 222 11.51 -17.60 20.72
N THR A 223 10.45 -18.25 20.23
CA THR A 223 9.91 -18.03 18.88
C THR A 223 8.56 -17.31 18.91
N PHE A 224 8.33 -16.47 17.90
CA PHE A 224 7.03 -15.84 17.67
C PHE A 224 6.18 -16.78 16.81
N ASN A 225 5.01 -17.17 17.30
CA ASN A 225 4.04 -17.93 16.55
C ASN A 225 2.87 -17.03 16.15
N LEU A 226 2.36 -17.24 14.93
CA LEU A 226 1.19 -16.53 14.42
C LEU A 226 -0.07 -17.25 14.86
N ASP A 227 -0.85 -16.60 15.71
CA ASP A 227 -2.25 -16.96 15.91
C ASP A 227 -3.10 -16.01 15.07
N VAL A 228 -3.36 -16.41 13.82
CA VAL A 228 -4.28 -15.67 12.94
C VAL A 228 -5.69 -15.86 13.48
N LEU A 229 -6.23 -14.81 14.12
CA LEU A 229 -7.60 -14.78 14.59
C LEU A 229 -8.43 -13.89 13.66
N GLU A 230 -9.08 -14.49 12.67
CA GLU A 230 -10.06 -13.75 11.87
C GLU A 230 -11.35 -13.59 12.68
N LYS A 231 -11.66 -12.38 13.16
CA LYS A 231 -13.06 -12.02 13.47
C LYS A 231 -13.48 -10.78 12.68
N PRO A 232 -14.70 -10.77 12.14
CA PRO A 232 -15.25 -9.59 11.52
C PRO A 232 -15.44 -8.52 12.60
N VAL A 233 -14.76 -7.37 12.45
CA VAL A 233 -15.04 -6.18 13.25
C VAL A 233 -15.82 -5.20 12.39
N THR A 234 -17.01 -4.85 12.84
CA THR A 234 -17.81 -3.78 12.23
C THR A 234 -17.20 -2.43 12.62
N ILE A 235 -16.48 -1.78 11.71
CA ILE A 235 -16.17 -0.36 11.87
C ILE A 235 -17.45 0.42 11.58
N LYS A 236 -17.77 1.42 12.42
CA LYS A 236 -18.84 2.38 12.12
C LYS A 236 -18.63 2.98 10.72
N LYS A 237 -19.71 3.08 9.95
CA LYS A 237 -19.74 3.68 8.61
C LYS A 237 -19.06 5.05 8.64
N ASN A 238 -17.89 5.15 8.02
CA ASN A 238 -17.40 6.44 7.59
C ASN A 238 -17.99 6.69 6.20
N HIS A 239 -18.86 7.69 6.09
CA HIS A 239 -19.58 8.10 4.87
C HIS A 239 -18.67 8.57 3.71
N SER A 240 -17.36 8.32 3.78
CA SER A 240 -16.36 8.79 2.81
C SER A 240 -15.75 7.67 1.95
N ASN A 241 -16.13 6.41 2.17
CA ASN A 241 -15.59 5.31 1.37
C ASN A 241 -16.06 5.46 -0.09
N LYS A 242 -15.09 5.49 -0.99
CA LYS A 242 -15.32 5.72 -2.42
C LYS A 242 -14.33 4.90 -3.24
N THR A 243 -14.80 4.45 -4.39
CA THR A 243 -13.94 3.98 -5.47
C THR A 243 -13.64 5.17 -6.39
N CYS A 244 -12.36 5.36 -6.72
CA CYS A 244 -11.91 6.35 -7.67
C CYS A 244 -11.43 5.67 -8.96
N PHE A 245 -11.71 6.28 -10.10
CA PHE A 245 -11.24 5.85 -11.40
C PHE A 245 -10.45 6.99 -12.03
N MET A 246 -9.25 6.69 -12.50
CA MET A 246 -8.45 7.54 -13.39
C MET A 246 -8.50 6.92 -14.78
N ILE A 247 -9.29 7.53 -15.66
CA ILE A 247 -9.58 6.99 -16.99
C ILE A 247 -8.74 7.74 -18.02
N PHE A 248 -7.71 7.07 -18.51
CA PHE A 248 -6.87 7.51 -19.63
C PHE A 248 -7.46 7.01 -20.95
N ASP A 249 -6.80 7.37 -22.05
CA ASP A 249 -7.24 7.08 -23.42
C ASP A 249 -7.57 5.60 -23.65
N LYS A 250 -6.73 4.68 -23.18
CA LYS A 250 -6.94 3.22 -23.32
C LYS A 250 -6.84 2.44 -22.02
N ARG A 251 -6.59 3.12 -20.90
CA ARG A 251 -6.27 2.48 -19.61
C ARG A 251 -7.06 3.13 -18.50
N VAL A 252 -7.48 2.32 -17.54
CA VAL A 252 -8.09 2.79 -16.31
C VAL A 252 -7.26 2.31 -15.13
N ILE A 253 -6.99 3.21 -14.21
CA ILE A 253 -6.52 2.87 -12.87
C ILE A 253 -7.69 3.07 -11.93
N MET A 254 -8.06 2.02 -11.22
CA MET A 254 -9.18 2.04 -10.29
C MET A 254 -8.66 1.76 -8.89
N SER A 255 -9.01 2.65 -7.97
CA SER A 255 -8.53 2.66 -6.60
C SER A 255 -9.71 2.57 -5.63
N GLY A 256 -9.64 1.70 -4.64
CA GLY A 256 -10.67 1.58 -3.60
C GLY A 256 -10.13 0.89 -2.36
N VAL A 257 -10.97 0.70 -1.35
CA VAL A 257 -10.57 0.10 -0.06
C VAL A 257 -10.98 -1.38 -0.01
N ASN A 258 -12.15 -1.70 -0.54
CA ASN A 258 -12.76 -3.03 -0.51
C ASN A 258 -12.90 -3.61 -1.93
N TYR A 259 -12.37 -4.81 -2.15
CA TYR A 259 -12.35 -5.47 -3.46
C TYR A 259 -13.75 -5.82 -3.99
N THR A 260 -14.65 -6.28 -3.12
CA THR A 260 -16.05 -6.60 -3.48
C THR A 260 -16.79 -5.35 -3.94
N GLU A 261 -16.58 -4.24 -3.25
CA GLU A 261 -17.24 -2.98 -3.60
C GLU A 261 -16.66 -2.37 -4.87
N MET A 262 -15.34 -2.50 -5.05
CA MET A 262 -14.70 -2.22 -6.33
C MET A 262 -15.34 -3.05 -7.46
N GLU A 263 -15.56 -4.35 -7.28
CA GLU A 263 -16.22 -5.19 -8.30
C GLU A 263 -17.58 -4.64 -8.73
N LYS A 264 -18.43 -4.22 -7.78
CA LYS A 264 -19.73 -3.59 -8.10
C LYS A 264 -19.56 -2.30 -8.91
N HIS A 265 -18.69 -1.40 -8.46
CA HIS A 265 -18.43 -0.14 -9.15
C HIS A 265 -17.83 -0.35 -10.55
N TYR A 266 -16.96 -1.34 -10.70
CA TYR A 266 -16.41 -1.74 -11.99
C TYR A 266 -17.52 -2.19 -12.95
N ASN A 267 -18.39 -3.10 -12.51
CA ASN A 267 -19.47 -3.62 -13.35
C ASN A 267 -20.41 -2.49 -13.80
N LYS A 268 -20.78 -1.60 -12.87
CA LYS A 268 -21.60 -0.43 -13.17
C LYS A 268 -20.91 0.51 -14.17
N PHE A 269 -19.62 0.77 -14.01
CA PHE A 269 -18.84 1.58 -14.96
C PHE A 269 -18.79 0.92 -16.35
N VAL A 270 -18.55 -0.39 -16.42
CA VAL A 270 -18.55 -1.16 -17.67
C VAL A 270 -19.91 -1.11 -18.37
N GLU A 271 -21.02 -1.19 -17.63
CA GLU A 271 -22.36 -1.06 -18.17
C GLU A 271 -22.61 0.32 -18.78
N ILE A 272 -22.20 1.39 -18.09
CA ILE A 272 -22.26 2.76 -18.61
C ILE A 272 -21.50 2.87 -19.94
N LEU A 273 -20.26 2.34 -19.98
CA LEU A 273 -19.44 2.38 -21.20
C LEU A 273 -20.11 1.61 -22.35
N LYS A 274 -20.70 0.45 -22.08
CA LYS A 274 -21.40 -0.35 -23.10
C LYS A 274 -22.62 0.40 -23.65
N HIS A 275 -23.42 1.00 -22.77
CA HIS A 275 -24.65 1.68 -23.16
C HIS A 275 -24.37 2.96 -23.98
N HIS A 276 -23.27 3.66 -23.69
CA HIS A 276 -22.92 4.92 -24.34
C HIS A 276 -21.76 4.81 -25.34
N ILE A 277 -21.40 3.59 -25.75
CA ILE A 277 -20.17 3.32 -26.52
C ILE A 277 -20.03 4.17 -27.79
N GLN A 278 -21.13 4.42 -28.49
CA GLN A 278 -21.14 5.17 -29.75
C GLN A 278 -20.77 6.66 -29.56
N LYS A 279 -21.03 7.23 -28.38
CA LYS A 279 -20.68 8.62 -28.05
C LYS A 279 -19.24 8.74 -27.54
N ILE A 280 -18.84 7.79 -26.70
CA ILE A 280 -17.60 7.88 -25.93
C ILE A 280 -16.39 7.28 -26.65
N LYS A 281 -16.59 6.53 -27.74
CA LYS A 281 -15.48 5.95 -28.50
C LYS A 281 -14.99 6.98 -29.52
N LEU A 282 -13.69 7.28 -29.52
CA LEU A 282 -13.08 7.95 -30.67
C LEU A 282 -13.00 6.95 -31.82
N THR A 283 -13.62 7.31 -32.95
CA THR A 283 -13.47 6.63 -34.24
C THR A 283 -12.02 6.59 -34.69
#